data_AF-S7RK77-F1
#
_entry.id   AF-S7RK77-F1
#
_cell.length_a   1.000
_cell.length_b   1.000
_cell.length_c   1.000
_cell.angle_alpha   90.00
_cell.angle_beta   90.00
_cell.angle_gamma   90.00
#
_symmetry.space_group_name_H-M   'P 1'
#
loop_
_entity.id
_entity.type
_entity.pdbx_description
1 polymer ?
#
loop_
_entity_poly.entity_id
_entity_poly.type
_entity_poly.pdbx_seq_one_letter_code
_entity_poly.pdbx_strand_id
1 'polypeptide(L)'
;MSDSGVPTITDLGELITLIQGLLNVEYSAVASLTFIVWDIVITFDQEVEYIWSQPARSPLKWLFIFARYFTVIVQIIFALDYIGVLQVWGGNLPVCQAWFTLQSLAIQAVTSTTEAMLMMRVYALYNRNRKVRCGLVVLFASELLAIIPMFAIAIPRMEFTVICTPIASHYSLLFFSWLVTVALGVQSILLALTLNPTLRAIRDGWGRTPIFLTMARDGGWSFLLQFGKCYHVSHAGF
;
A
#
# COMPACT_ATOMS: atom_id res chain seq x y z
N MET A 1 -34.67 19.13 27.57
CA MET A 1 -33.29 19.30 28.06
C MET A 1 -32.47 18.22 27.40
N SER A 2 -31.56 18.63 26.53
CA SER A 2 -30.75 17.74 25.69
C SER A 2 -29.56 17.26 26.51
N ASP A 3 -29.55 15.98 26.88
CA ASP A 3 -28.36 15.33 27.41
C ASP A 3 -27.37 15.14 26.26
N SER A 4 -26.49 16.13 26.13
CA SER A 4 -25.24 16.00 25.39
C SER A 4 -24.30 15.17 26.27
N GLY A 5 -24.37 13.85 26.10
CA GLY A 5 -23.43 12.92 26.72
C GLY A 5 -22.03 13.14 26.17
N VAL A 6 -21.33 14.13 26.73
CA VAL A 6 -19.88 14.24 26.66
C VAL A 6 -19.34 13.08 27.50
N PRO A 7 -18.63 12.09 26.94
CA PRO A 7 -18.01 11.05 27.74
C PRO A 7 -16.97 11.71 28.64
N THR A 8 -17.23 11.71 29.94
CA THR A 8 -16.27 12.12 30.98
C THR A 8 -15.08 11.16 30.91
N ILE A 9 -13.95 11.65 30.39
CA ILE A 9 -12.65 10.96 30.40
C ILE A 9 -12.21 10.87 31.87
N THR A 10 -12.55 9.77 32.56
CA THR A 10 -12.25 9.58 33.99
C THR A 10 -10.99 8.76 34.24
N ASP A 11 -10.36 8.18 33.21
CA ASP A 11 -9.14 7.41 33.36
C ASP A 11 -7.94 8.10 32.68
N LEU A 12 -6.99 8.58 33.49
CA LEU A 12 -5.72 9.13 33.03
C LEU A 12 -4.98 8.14 32.10
N GLY A 13 -5.19 6.84 32.32
CA GLY A 13 -4.66 5.77 31.48
C GLY A 13 -5.17 5.78 30.04
N GLU A 14 -6.47 5.98 29.83
CA GLU A 14 -7.05 6.08 28.47
C GLU A 14 -6.56 7.34 27.75
N LEU A 15 -6.40 8.46 28.48
CA LEU A 15 -5.87 9.68 27.89
C LEU A 15 -4.41 9.50 27.44
N ILE A 16 -3.58 8.80 28.25
CA ILE A 16 -2.18 8.53 27.91
C ILE A 16 -2.08 7.63 26.66
N THR A 17 -2.88 6.57 26.57
CA THR A 17 -2.84 5.65 25.41
C THR A 17 -3.28 6.35 24.13
N LEU A 18 -4.29 7.23 24.21
CA LEU A 18 -4.72 8.05 23.08
C LEU A 18 -3.60 9.00 22.62
N ILE A 19 -2.97 9.74 23.53
CA ILE A 19 -1.86 10.66 23.19
C ILE A 19 -0.67 9.91 22.60
N GLN A 20 -0.32 8.74 23.16
CA GLN A 20 0.74 7.90 22.60
C GLN A 20 0.40 7.42 21.19
N GLY A 21 -0.85 7.02 20.94
CA GLY A 21 -1.33 6.66 19.61
C GLY A 21 -1.16 7.80 18.60
N LEU A 22 -1.53 9.02 18.99
CA LEU A 22 -1.39 10.22 18.15
C LEU A 22 0.06 10.50 17.78
N LEU A 23 0.92 10.58 18.79
CA LEU A 23 2.34 10.86 18.58
C LEU A 23 3.00 9.80 17.70
N ASN A 24 2.66 8.52 17.90
CA ASN A 24 3.19 7.44 17.08
C ASN A 24 2.81 7.59 15.61
N VAL A 25 1.56 7.97 15.31
CA VAL A 25 1.10 8.18 13.92
C VAL A 25 1.82 9.38 13.30
N GLU A 26 1.91 10.49 14.03
CA GLU A 26 2.61 11.70 13.58
C GLU A 26 4.08 11.42 13.27
N TYR A 27 4.83 10.82 14.22
CA TYR A 27 6.23 10.48 14.01
C TYR A 27 6.43 9.49 12.87
N SER A 28 5.53 8.50 12.74
CA SER A 28 5.61 7.53 11.64
C SER A 28 5.37 8.18 10.29
N ALA A 29 4.44 9.12 10.18
CA ALA A 29 4.14 9.84 8.95
C ALA A 29 5.28 10.78 8.53
N VAL A 30 5.88 11.51 9.49
CA VAL A 30 7.04 12.37 9.21
C VAL A 30 8.26 11.52 8.83
N ALA A 31 8.49 10.41 9.52
CA ALA A 31 9.56 9.48 9.18
C ALA A 31 9.38 8.89 7.78
N SER A 32 8.19 8.36 7.45
CA SER A 32 7.90 7.77 6.13
C SER A 32 8.09 8.80 5.02
N LEU A 33 7.60 10.02 5.21
CA LEU A 33 7.77 11.13 4.27
C LEU A 33 9.26 11.46 4.06
N THR A 34 10.02 11.57 5.15
CA THR A 34 11.46 11.85 5.08
C THR A 34 12.20 10.77 4.30
N PHE A 35 11.90 9.49 4.56
CA PHE A 35 12.50 8.38 3.82
C PHE A 35 12.18 8.41 2.32
N ILE A 36 10.93 8.67 1.95
CA ILE A 36 10.50 8.72 0.54
C ILE A 36 11.16 9.91 -0.17
N VAL A 37 11.19 11.09 0.47
CA VAL A 37 11.85 12.27 -0.11
C VAL A 37 13.35 12.04 -0.24
N TRP A 38 13.99 11.45 0.77
CA TRP A 38 15.41 11.11 0.72
C TRP A 38 15.71 10.15 -0.44
N ASP A 39 14.91 9.09 -0.60
CA ASP A 39 15.04 8.14 -1.70
C ASP A 39 14.92 8.82 -3.08
N ILE A 40 14.01 9.80 -3.23
CA ILE A 40 13.89 10.61 -4.45
C ILE A 40 15.16 11.41 -4.71
N VAL A 41 15.63 12.15 -3.70
CA VAL A 41 16.79 13.03 -3.86
C VAL A 41 18.03 12.24 -4.29
N ILE A 42 18.30 11.09 -3.68
CA ILE A 42 19.50 10.30 -3.99
C ILE A 42 19.43 9.59 -5.35
N THR A 43 18.23 9.32 -5.87
CA THR A 43 18.04 8.63 -7.16
C THR A 43 17.65 9.56 -8.30
N PHE A 44 17.49 10.86 -8.03
CA PHE A 44 17.03 11.85 -9.01
C PHE A 44 17.95 11.94 -10.25
N ASP A 45 19.27 11.88 -10.06
CA ASP A 45 20.24 11.92 -11.15
C ASP A 45 20.00 10.76 -12.14
N GLN A 46 19.86 9.54 -11.59
CA GLN A 46 19.55 8.34 -12.36
C GLN A 46 18.16 8.39 -12.99
N GLU A 47 17.17 8.99 -12.34
CA GLU A 47 15.85 9.18 -12.95
C GLU A 47 15.96 10.03 -14.22
N VAL A 48 16.62 11.18 -14.14
CA VAL A 48 16.75 12.12 -15.27
C VAL A 48 17.44 11.43 -16.44
N GLU A 49 18.51 10.69 -16.17
CA GLU A 49 19.24 9.97 -17.21
C GLU A 49 18.42 8.82 -17.82
N TYR A 50 17.75 7.98 -17.02
CA TYR A 50 17.16 6.72 -17.50
C TYR A 50 15.65 6.74 -17.75
N ILE A 51 14.91 7.67 -17.16
CA ILE A 51 13.44 7.70 -17.20
C ILE A 51 12.97 8.91 -17.98
N TRP A 52 13.56 10.08 -17.75
CA TRP A 52 13.17 11.30 -18.47
C TRP A 52 13.59 11.26 -19.94
N SER A 53 14.74 10.65 -20.23
CA SER A 53 15.24 10.39 -21.59
C SER A 53 14.39 9.39 -22.39
N GLN A 54 13.56 8.57 -21.72
CA GLN A 54 12.73 7.59 -22.43
C GLN A 54 11.63 8.25 -23.27
N PRO A 55 11.30 7.66 -24.43
CA PRO A 55 10.25 8.18 -25.30
C PRO A 55 8.91 8.20 -24.55
N ALA A 56 8.15 9.29 -24.74
CA ALA A 56 6.86 9.52 -24.07
C ALA A 56 5.78 8.45 -24.36
N ARG A 57 6.01 7.57 -25.34
CA ARG A 57 5.14 6.45 -25.70
C ARG A 57 5.30 5.22 -24.78
N SER A 58 6.32 5.18 -23.92
CA SER A 58 6.55 4.06 -23.02
C SER A 58 5.57 4.13 -21.82
N PRO A 59 4.66 3.16 -21.64
CA PRO A 59 3.72 3.17 -20.51
C PRO A 59 4.43 3.01 -19.16
N LEU A 60 5.60 2.34 -19.14
CA LEU A 60 6.42 2.17 -17.95
C LEU A 60 6.90 3.50 -17.36
N LYS A 61 7.18 4.50 -18.20
CA LYS A 61 7.60 5.84 -17.76
C LYS A 61 6.51 6.50 -16.91
N TRP A 62 5.28 6.52 -17.43
CA TRP A 62 4.14 7.13 -16.74
C TRP A 62 3.76 6.38 -15.47
N LEU A 63 3.79 5.05 -15.49
CA LEU A 63 3.49 4.26 -14.29
C LEU A 63 4.56 4.44 -13.20
N PHE A 64 5.84 4.55 -13.57
CA PHE A 64 6.89 4.87 -12.61
C PHE A 64 6.71 6.27 -12.00
N ILE A 65 6.49 7.29 -12.83
CA ILE A 65 6.29 8.66 -12.36
C ILE A 65 5.03 8.74 -11.48
N PHE A 66 3.94 8.09 -11.89
CA PHE A 66 2.74 8.02 -11.06
C PHE A 66 3.06 7.38 -9.71
N ALA A 67 3.62 6.17 -9.68
CA ALA A 67 3.93 5.47 -8.43
C ALA A 67 4.75 6.33 -7.46
N ARG A 68 5.74 7.07 -7.96
CA ARG A 68 6.64 7.86 -7.12
C ARG A 68 6.03 9.18 -6.65
N TYR A 69 5.64 10.03 -7.60
CA TYR A 69 5.22 11.39 -7.29
C TYR A 69 3.82 11.41 -6.67
N PHE A 70 2.92 10.50 -7.07
CA PHE A 70 1.61 10.37 -6.42
C PHE A 70 1.76 9.96 -4.95
N THR A 71 2.62 8.98 -4.65
CA THR A 71 2.86 8.54 -3.26
C THR A 71 3.36 9.68 -2.39
N VAL A 72 4.29 10.50 -2.89
CA VAL A 72 4.81 11.67 -2.16
C VAL A 72 3.72 12.68 -1.88
N ILE A 73 2.95 13.06 -2.90
CA ILE A 73 1.87 14.05 -2.76
C ILE A 73 0.85 13.56 -1.72
N VAL A 74 0.44 12.30 -1.81
CA VAL A 74 -0.48 11.68 -0.88
C VAL A 74 0.09 11.65 0.54
N GLN A 75 1.35 11.24 0.70
CA GLN A 75 2.02 11.22 2.01
C GLN A 75 2.17 12.62 2.62
N ILE A 76 2.45 13.65 1.80
CA ILE A 76 2.46 15.06 2.27
C ILE A 76 1.08 15.44 2.80
N ILE A 77 0.02 15.17 2.05
CA ILE A 77 -1.35 15.53 2.45
C ILE A 77 -1.72 14.88 3.78
N PHE A 78 -1.48 13.57 3.93
CA PHE A 78 -1.77 12.88 5.19
C PHE A 78 -0.85 13.31 6.33
N ALA A 79 0.44 13.55 6.08
CA ALA A 79 1.34 14.06 7.10
C ALA A 79 0.90 15.43 7.62
N LEU A 80 0.47 16.34 6.72
CA LEU A 80 -0.07 17.66 7.09
C LEU A 80 -1.36 17.56 7.92
N ASP A 81 -2.17 16.55 7.67
CA ASP A 81 -3.36 16.27 8.50
C ASP A 81 -2.96 15.76 9.90
N TYR A 82 -2.05 14.80 9.98
CA TYR A 82 -1.61 14.23 11.26
C TYR A 82 -0.92 15.23 12.19
N ILE A 83 -0.17 16.20 11.64
CA ILE A 83 0.44 17.29 12.43
C ILE A 83 -0.57 18.40 12.81
N GLY A 84 -1.85 18.26 12.40
CA GLY A 84 -2.93 19.18 12.74
C GLY A 84 -3.00 20.46 11.89
N VAL A 85 -2.32 20.52 10.73
CA VAL A 85 -2.37 21.68 9.82
C VAL A 85 -3.67 21.71 9.00
N LEU A 86 -4.10 20.57 8.47
CA LEU A 86 -5.34 20.49 7.67
C LEU A 86 -6.61 20.45 8.52
N GLN A 87 -6.47 20.13 9.82
CA GLN A 87 -7.58 20.14 10.78
C GLN A 87 -8.80 19.38 10.27
N VAL A 88 -8.63 18.17 9.73
CA VAL A 88 -9.76 17.28 9.43
C VAL A 88 -10.23 16.63 10.76
N TRP A 89 -10.82 17.44 11.64
CA TRP A 89 -11.30 16.97 12.95
C TRP A 89 -12.61 16.19 12.78
N GLY A 90 -12.67 15.01 13.41
CA GLY A 90 -13.77 14.05 13.35
C GLY A 90 -15.06 14.49 14.05
N GLY A 91 -15.56 15.67 13.76
CA GLY A 91 -16.90 16.10 14.19
C GLY A 91 -18.03 15.42 13.40
N ASN A 92 -17.73 14.92 12.20
CA ASN A 92 -18.69 14.30 11.29
C ASN A 92 -18.20 12.93 10.80
N LEU A 93 -18.92 11.87 11.16
CA LEU A 93 -18.70 10.51 10.66
C LEU A 93 -18.51 10.40 9.13
N PRO A 94 -19.31 11.08 8.27
CA PRO A 94 -19.13 10.97 6.82
C PRO A 94 -17.81 11.58 6.31
N VAL A 95 -17.28 12.62 6.98
CA VAL A 95 -15.98 13.23 6.62
C VAL A 95 -14.86 12.24 6.91
N CYS A 96 -14.94 11.58 8.07
CA CYS A 96 -14.04 10.53 8.51
C CYS A 96 -14.00 9.34 7.56
N GLN A 97 -15.18 8.86 7.17
CA GLN A 97 -15.35 7.79 6.19
C GLN A 97 -14.75 8.17 4.84
N ALA A 98 -15.01 9.38 4.35
CA ALA A 98 -14.47 9.86 3.09
C ALA A 98 -12.94 9.97 3.12
N TRP A 99 -12.38 10.47 4.22
CA TRP A 99 -10.93 10.61 4.40
C TRP A 99 -10.23 9.24 4.43
N PHE A 100 -10.76 8.30 5.22
CA PHE A 100 -10.25 6.93 5.25
C PHE A 100 -10.40 6.22 3.90
N THR A 101 -11.50 6.45 3.19
CA THR A 101 -11.72 5.92 1.85
C THR A 101 -10.67 6.47 0.88
N LEU A 102 -10.40 7.77 0.91
CA LEU A 102 -9.37 8.41 0.09
C LEU A 102 -7.98 7.82 0.38
N GLN A 103 -7.64 7.65 1.66
CA GLN A 103 -6.38 7.03 2.08
C GLN A 103 -6.23 5.62 1.52
N SER A 104 -7.28 4.81 1.70
CA SER A 104 -7.30 3.41 1.28
C SER A 104 -7.24 3.28 -0.25
N LEU A 105 -7.95 4.14 -0.99
CA LEU A 105 -7.91 4.18 -2.46
C LEU A 105 -6.53 4.63 -2.97
N ALA A 106 -5.90 5.60 -2.30
CA ALA A 106 -4.57 6.05 -2.69
C ALA A 106 -3.53 4.93 -2.51
N ILE A 107 -3.58 4.20 -1.38
CA ILE A 107 -2.73 3.02 -1.16
C ILE A 107 -2.98 1.97 -2.23
N GLN A 108 -4.24 1.64 -2.52
CA GLN A 108 -4.59 0.67 -3.56
C GLN A 108 -4.09 1.11 -4.94
N ALA A 109 -4.22 2.39 -5.30
CA ALA A 109 -3.75 2.90 -6.59
C ALA A 109 -2.24 2.75 -6.75
N VAL A 110 -1.46 3.02 -5.68
CA VAL A 110 -0.02 2.81 -5.68
C VAL A 110 0.31 1.32 -5.81
N THR A 111 -0.31 0.46 -5.01
CA THR A 111 -0.13 -1.00 -5.07
C THR A 111 -0.42 -1.55 -6.46
N SER A 112 -1.59 -1.24 -7.04
CA SER A 112 -1.95 -1.68 -8.38
C SER A 112 -1.00 -1.15 -9.47
N THR A 113 -0.44 0.04 -9.28
CA THR A 113 0.60 0.55 -10.18
C THR A 113 1.87 -0.28 -10.09
N THR A 114 2.31 -0.63 -8.88
CA THR A 114 3.50 -1.47 -8.69
C THR A 114 3.31 -2.88 -9.27
N GLU A 115 2.11 -3.44 -9.13
CA GLU A 115 1.76 -4.72 -9.72
C GLU A 115 1.74 -4.63 -11.24
N ALA A 116 1.15 -3.58 -11.82
CA ALA A 116 1.17 -3.36 -13.27
C ALA A 116 2.61 -3.25 -13.81
N MET A 117 3.51 -2.58 -13.06
CA MET A 117 4.93 -2.53 -13.40
C MET A 117 5.57 -3.93 -13.41
N LEU A 118 5.27 -4.77 -12.42
CA LEU A 118 5.74 -6.16 -12.37
C LEU A 118 5.14 -7.00 -13.50
N MET A 119 3.84 -6.87 -13.79
CA MET A 119 3.15 -7.59 -14.86
C MET A 119 3.75 -7.27 -16.24
N MET A 120 4.07 -6.00 -16.53
CA MET A 120 4.73 -5.63 -17.78
C MET A 120 6.13 -6.26 -17.91
N ARG A 121 6.88 -6.32 -16.81
CA ARG A 121 8.19 -6.98 -16.77
C ARG A 121 8.07 -8.48 -17.03
N VAL A 122 7.11 -9.15 -16.39
CA VAL A 122 6.79 -10.57 -16.64
C VAL A 122 6.41 -10.78 -18.11
N TYR A 123 5.56 -9.93 -18.66
CA TYR A 123 5.14 -10.04 -20.05
C TYR A 123 6.30 -9.93 -21.04
N ALA A 124 7.27 -9.05 -20.76
CA ALA A 124 8.49 -8.93 -21.55
C ALA A 124 9.38 -10.19 -21.41
N LEU A 125 9.52 -10.73 -20.19
CA LEU A 125 10.35 -11.90 -19.90
C LEU A 125 9.81 -13.19 -20.56
N TYR A 126 8.48 -13.32 -20.69
CA TYR A 126 7.83 -14.42 -21.41
C TYR A 126 7.70 -14.19 -22.92
N ASN A 127 8.62 -13.40 -23.51
CA ASN A 127 8.68 -13.11 -24.94
C ASN A 127 7.33 -12.68 -25.54
N ARG A 128 6.59 -11.83 -24.82
CA ARG A 128 5.29 -11.28 -25.25
C ARG A 128 4.20 -12.31 -25.55
N ASN A 129 4.26 -13.51 -24.94
CA ASN A 129 3.27 -14.56 -25.15
C ASN A 129 1.84 -14.13 -24.74
N ARG A 130 0.87 -14.25 -25.66
CA ARG A 130 -0.53 -13.85 -25.45
C ARG A 130 -1.21 -14.60 -24.30
N LYS A 131 -0.82 -15.87 -24.05
CA LYS A 131 -1.36 -16.67 -22.95
C LYS A 131 -1.01 -16.07 -21.58
N VAL A 132 0.26 -15.68 -21.41
CA VAL A 132 0.74 -15.02 -20.19
C VAL A 132 0.04 -13.67 -20.02
N ARG A 133 -0.11 -12.89 -21.09
CA ARG A 133 -0.87 -11.62 -21.04
C ARG A 133 -2.30 -11.83 -20.54
N CYS A 134 -3.00 -12.82 -21.09
CA CYS A 134 -4.36 -13.14 -20.66
C CYS A 134 -4.40 -13.52 -19.18
N GLY A 135 -3.48 -14.39 -18.73
CA GLY A 135 -3.37 -14.78 -17.32
C GLY A 135 -3.12 -13.59 -16.38
N LEU A 136 -2.22 -12.67 -16.75
CA LEU A 136 -1.95 -11.47 -15.94
C LEU A 136 -3.16 -10.54 -15.86
N VAL A 137 -3.88 -10.33 -16.97
CA VAL A 137 -5.10 -9.52 -16.98
C VAL A 137 -6.21 -10.14 -16.13
N VAL A 138 -6.38 -11.47 -16.21
CA VAL A 138 -7.35 -12.19 -15.38
C VAL A 138 -6.97 -12.09 -13.90
N LEU A 139 -5.68 -12.24 -13.57
CA LEU A 139 -5.20 -12.09 -12.19
C LEU A 139 -5.51 -10.70 -11.64
N PHE A 140 -5.18 -9.64 -12.39
CA PHE A 140 -5.49 -8.26 -11.99
C PHE A 140 -7.00 -8.01 -11.87
N ALA A 141 -7.80 -8.52 -12.81
CA ALA A 141 -9.25 -8.39 -12.74
C ALA A 141 -9.83 -9.11 -11.50
N SER A 142 -9.29 -10.30 -11.16
CA SER A 142 -9.73 -11.05 -10.00
C SER A 142 -9.43 -10.34 -8.68
N GLU A 143 -8.31 -9.62 -8.62
CA GLU A 143 -7.95 -8.78 -7.48
C GLU A 143 -8.96 -7.64 -7.29
N LEU A 144 -9.22 -6.87 -8.36
CA LEU A 144 -10.19 -5.77 -8.30
C LEU A 144 -11.59 -6.26 -7.91
N LEU A 145 -12.02 -7.40 -8.44
CA LEU A 145 -13.30 -8.02 -8.09
C LEU A 145 -13.36 -8.49 -6.64
N ALA A 146 -12.24 -8.87 -6.03
CA ALA A 146 -12.17 -9.25 -4.63
C ALA A 146 -12.12 -8.05 -3.68
N ILE A 147 -11.55 -6.92 -4.12
CA ILE A 147 -11.32 -5.73 -3.29
C ILE A 147 -12.50 -4.77 -3.33
N ILE A 148 -13.04 -4.44 -4.51
CA ILE A 148 -14.08 -3.41 -4.68
C ILE A 148 -15.33 -3.66 -3.81
N PRO A 149 -15.91 -4.89 -3.76
CA PRO A 149 -17.09 -5.15 -2.93
C PRO A 149 -16.80 -4.98 -1.44
N MET A 150 -15.59 -5.34 -0.99
CA MET A 150 -15.20 -5.22 0.41
C MET A 150 -15.11 -3.77 0.85
N PHE A 151 -14.59 -2.88 -0.01
CA PHE A 151 -14.61 -1.43 0.25
C PHE A 151 -16.05 -0.90 0.40
N ALA A 152 -16.96 -1.27 -0.51
CA ALA A 152 -18.35 -0.80 -0.47
C ALA A 152 -19.13 -1.31 0.75
N ILE A 153 -18.82 -2.51 1.24
CA ILE A 153 -19.57 -3.19 2.30
C ILE A 153 -19.00 -2.92 3.69
N ALA A 154 -17.67 -2.86 3.83
CA ALA A 154 -17.00 -2.77 5.13
C ALA A 154 -16.94 -1.33 5.64
N ILE A 155 -16.55 -0.37 4.80
CA ILE A 155 -16.36 1.05 5.18
C ILE A 155 -17.60 1.66 5.87
N PRO A 156 -18.83 1.52 5.36
CA PRO A 156 -20.00 2.13 6.01
C PRO A 156 -20.35 1.50 7.36
N ARG A 157 -19.80 0.32 7.69
CA ARG A 157 -20.02 -0.38 8.96
C ARG A 157 -18.90 -0.19 9.98
N MET A 158 -17.85 0.55 9.62
CA MET A 158 -16.73 0.81 10.54
C MET A 158 -17.04 2.00 11.45
N GLU A 159 -16.64 1.86 12.70
CA GLU A 159 -16.61 2.94 13.66
C GLU A 159 -15.23 3.60 13.61
N PHE A 160 -15.22 4.93 13.69
CA PHE A 160 -14.02 5.75 13.59
C PHE A 160 -13.82 6.56 14.87
N THR A 161 -12.56 6.79 15.21
CA THR A 161 -12.16 7.68 16.31
C THR A 161 -12.28 9.16 15.89
N VAL A 162 -12.08 10.07 16.85
CA VAL A 162 -12.03 11.53 16.62
C VAL A 162 -10.93 11.99 15.64
N ILE A 163 -9.94 11.12 15.38
CA ILE A 163 -8.82 11.34 14.45
C ILE A 163 -8.96 10.53 13.16
N CYS A 164 -10.16 10.02 12.88
CA CYS A 164 -10.47 9.28 11.66
C CYS A 164 -9.63 8.04 11.42
N THR A 165 -9.21 7.41 12.51
CA THR A 165 -8.67 6.05 12.50
C THR A 165 -9.78 5.04 12.80
N PRO A 166 -9.82 3.90 12.11
CA PRO A 166 -10.81 2.87 12.37
C PRO A 166 -10.55 2.23 13.74
N ILE A 167 -11.61 2.09 14.53
CA ILE A 167 -11.56 1.40 15.81
C ILE A 167 -11.41 -0.10 15.55
N ALA A 168 -10.66 -0.80 16.41
CA ALA A 168 -10.53 -2.25 16.35
C ALA A 168 -11.91 -2.90 16.57
N SER A 169 -12.52 -3.37 15.50
CA SER A 169 -13.82 -4.02 15.46
C SER A 169 -13.73 -5.25 14.58
N HIS A 170 -14.69 -6.16 14.70
CA HIS A 170 -14.73 -7.35 13.86
C HIS A 170 -14.70 -6.99 12.36
N TYR A 171 -15.41 -5.94 11.94
CA TYR A 171 -15.45 -5.50 10.54
C TYR A 171 -14.14 -4.87 10.07
N SER A 172 -13.46 -4.06 10.89
CA SER A 172 -12.18 -3.45 10.51
C SER A 172 -11.07 -4.49 10.42
N LEU A 173 -11.00 -5.44 11.36
CA LEU A 173 -10.05 -6.55 11.32
C LEU A 173 -10.27 -7.45 10.10
N LEU A 174 -11.52 -7.81 9.81
CA LEU A 174 -11.83 -8.60 8.61
C LEU A 174 -11.44 -7.86 7.32
N PHE A 175 -11.71 -6.55 7.24
CA PHE A 175 -11.32 -5.75 6.09
C PHE A 175 -9.81 -5.73 5.87
N PHE A 176 -9.02 -5.39 6.90
CA PHE A 176 -7.56 -5.35 6.78
C PHE A 176 -6.97 -6.74 6.49
N SER A 177 -7.47 -7.78 7.18
CA SER A 177 -7.03 -9.16 6.96
C SER A 177 -7.32 -9.64 5.54
N TRP A 178 -8.52 -9.35 5.01
CA TRP A 178 -8.91 -9.69 3.65
C TRP A 178 -8.03 -8.97 2.62
N LEU A 179 -7.85 -7.66 2.76
CA LEU A 179 -7.01 -6.88 1.84
C LEU A 179 -5.58 -7.40 1.79
N VAL A 180 -4.99 -7.65 2.96
CA VAL A 180 -3.62 -8.18 3.05
C VAL A 180 -3.54 -9.56 2.42
N THR A 181 -4.51 -10.44 2.67
CA THR A 181 -4.51 -11.80 2.10
C THR A 181 -4.61 -11.78 0.57
N VAL A 182 -5.49 -10.95 0.01
CA VAL A 182 -5.65 -10.82 -1.45
C VAL A 182 -4.39 -10.23 -2.08
N ALA A 183 -3.88 -9.13 -1.54
CA ALA A 183 -2.68 -8.48 -2.05
C ALA A 183 -1.46 -9.41 -2.00
N LEU A 184 -1.25 -10.11 -0.88
CA LEU A 184 -0.17 -11.09 -0.74
C LEU A 184 -0.34 -12.26 -1.72
N GLY A 185 -1.56 -12.73 -1.93
CA GLY A 185 -1.84 -13.79 -2.90
C GLY A 185 -1.41 -13.40 -4.31
N VAL A 186 -1.82 -12.22 -4.77
CA VAL A 186 -1.45 -11.70 -6.10
C VAL A 186 0.05 -11.45 -6.20
N GLN A 187 0.64 -10.80 -5.20
CA GLN A 187 2.08 -10.51 -5.18
C GLN A 187 2.92 -11.79 -5.16
N SER A 188 2.47 -12.85 -4.46
CA SER A 188 3.10 -14.18 -4.48
C SER A 188 3.09 -14.79 -5.87
N ILE A 189 1.95 -14.76 -6.54
CA ILE A 189 1.80 -15.31 -7.89
C ILE A 189 2.70 -14.57 -8.87
N LEU A 190 2.72 -13.23 -8.81
CA LEU A 190 3.59 -12.41 -9.65
C LEU A 190 5.07 -12.69 -9.36
N LEU A 191 5.45 -12.78 -8.08
CA LEU A 191 6.82 -13.10 -7.68
C LEU A 191 7.23 -14.49 -8.18
N ALA A 192 6.38 -15.50 -8.04
CA ALA A 192 6.64 -16.84 -8.57
C ALA A 192 6.78 -16.86 -10.10
N LEU A 193 5.92 -16.11 -10.81
CA LEU A 193 6.00 -15.96 -12.26
C LEU A 193 7.24 -15.19 -12.72
N THR A 194 7.76 -14.24 -11.92
CA THR A 194 9.04 -13.58 -12.23
C THR A 194 10.25 -14.48 -11.92
N LEU A 195 10.23 -15.21 -10.81
CA LEU A 195 11.34 -16.04 -10.35
C LEU A 195 11.57 -17.25 -11.27
N ASN A 196 10.51 -17.96 -11.65
CA ASN A 196 10.62 -19.17 -12.48
C ASN A 196 11.48 -19.00 -13.75
N PRO A 197 11.18 -18.06 -14.66
CA PRO A 197 12.00 -17.81 -15.85
C PRO A 197 13.36 -17.19 -15.52
N THR A 198 13.46 -16.36 -14.48
CA THR A 198 14.73 -15.75 -14.06
C THR A 198 15.72 -16.81 -13.56
N LEU A 199 15.26 -17.77 -12.76
CA LEU A 199 16.06 -18.89 -12.29
C LEU A 199 16.47 -19.82 -13.43
N ARG A 200 15.58 -20.07 -14.41
CA ARG A 200 15.93 -20.81 -15.63
C ARG A 200 17.04 -20.11 -16.42
N ALA A 201 16.90 -18.81 -16.65
CA ALA A 201 17.91 -18.02 -17.36
C ALA A 201 19.28 -18.03 -16.65
N ILE A 202 19.29 -17.99 -15.31
CA ILE A 202 20.53 -18.11 -14.52
C ILE A 202 21.14 -19.51 -14.66
N ARG A 203 20.31 -20.57 -14.56
CA ARG A 203 20.75 -21.96 -14.69
C ARG A 203 21.31 -22.27 -16.08
N ASP A 204 20.78 -21.62 -17.11
CA ASP A 204 21.24 -21.76 -18.50
C ASP A 204 22.51 -20.92 -18.79
N GLY A 205 23.14 -20.34 -17.77
CA GLY A 205 24.44 -19.65 -17.87
C GLY A 205 24.36 -18.16 -18.24
N TRP A 206 23.17 -17.56 -18.20
CA TRP A 206 22.99 -16.15 -18.57
C TRP A 206 23.30 -15.22 -17.38
N GLY A 207 24.59 -14.90 -17.21
CA GLY A 207 25.14 -14.13 -16.08
C GLY A 207 24.84 -12.62 -16.04
N ARG A 208 23.71 -12.12 -16.53
CA ARG A 208 23.43 -10.66 -16.63
C ARG A 208 22.00 -10.21 -16.25
N THR A 209 21.36 -10.82 -15.25
CA THR A 209 20.07 -10.32 -14.73
C THR A 209 20.09 -9.84 -13.27
N PRO A 210 21.11 -9.06 -12.80
CA PRO A 210 21.17 -8.59 -11.42
C PRO A 210 19.94 -7.71 -11.04
N ILE A 211 19.41 -6.93 -11.98
CA ILE A 211 18.28 -6.00 -11.72
C ILE A 211 17.00 -6.75 -11.30
N PHE A 212 16.70 -7.88 -11.94
CA PHE A 212 15.49 -8.65 -11.63
C PHE A 212 15.60 -9.39 -10.29
N LEU A 213 16.81 -9.85 -9.94
CA LEU A 213 17.08 -10.50 -8.66
C LEU A 213 16.99 -9.51 -7.50
N THR A 214 17.49 -8.28 -7.68
CA THR A 214 17.36 -7.20 -6.70
C THR A 214 15.89 -6.86 -6.45
N MET A 215 15.08 -6.71 -7.51
CA MET A 215 13.65 -6.47 -7.35
C MET A 215 12.90 -7.61 -6.67
N ALA A 216 13.25 -8.87 -6.97
CA ALA A 216 12.64 -10.02 -6.31
C ALA A 216 13.04 -10.13 -4.83
N ARG A 217 14.29 -9.78 -4.50
CA ARG A 217 14.76 -9.71 -3.11
C ARG A 217 14.01 -8.62 -2.34
N ASP A 218 13.89 -7.43 -2.91
CA ASP A 218 13.26 -6.29 -2.25
C ASP A 218 11.75 -6.52 -2.08
N GLY A 219 11.09 -7.13 -3.08
CA GLY A 219 9.71 -7.64 -2.95
C GLY A 219 9.58 -8.75 -1.91
N GLY A 220 10.54 -9.67 -1.84
CA GLY A 220 10.60 -10.74 -0.85
C GLY A 220 10.73 -10.24 0.60
N TRP A 221 11.45 -9.14 0.84
CA TRP A 221 11.50 -8.51 2.15
C TRP A 221 10.14 -7.96 2.58
N SER A 222 9.43 -7.29 1.66
CA SER A 222 8.07 -6.81 1.95
C SER A 222 7.10 -7.96 2.27
N PHE A 223 7.26 -9.09 1.58
CA PHE A 223 6.50 -10.32 1.80
C PHE A 223 6.78 -10.92 3.18
N LEU A 224 8.06 -11.09 3.55
CA LEU A 224 8.46 -11.63 4.86
C LEU A 224 7.94 -10.78 6.02
N LEU A 225 8.01 -9.46 5.91
CA LEU A 225 7.52 -8.53 6.94
C LEU A 225 6.01 -8.64 7.14
N GLN A 226 5.24 -8.80 6.05
CA GLN A 226 3.78 -8.93 6.12
C GLN A 226 3.34 -10.30 6.66
N PHE A 227 3.97 -11.39 6.22
CA PHE A 227 3.70 -12.74 6.74
C PHE A 227 4.06 -12.88 8.22
N GLY A 228 5.17 -12.28 8.68
CA GLY A 228 5.53 -12.27 10.09
C GLY A 228 4.47 -11.62 10.98
N LYS A 229 3.86 -10.51 10.53
CA LYS A 229 2.76 -9.87 11.25
C LYS A 229 1.48 -10.70 11.25
N CYS A 230 1.13 -11.31 10.12
CA CYS A 230 -0.07 -12.15 10.02
C CYS A 230 0.03 -13.41 10.89
N TYR A 231 1.23 -14.02 10.96
CA TYR A 231 1.52 -15.15 11.84
C TYR A 231 1.35 -14.77 13.32
N HIS A 232 1.86 -13.60 13.72
CA HIS A 232 1.73 -13.13 15.10
C HIS A 232 0.27 -12.82 15.50
N VAL A 233 -0.53 -12.21 14.61
CA VAL A 233 -1.95 -11.95 14.86
C VAL A 233 -2.74 -13.26 15.00
N SER A 234 -2.43 -14.28 14.19
CA SER A 234 -3.09 -15.59 14.27
C SER A 234 -2.72 -16.39 15.52
N HIS A 235 -1.63 -16.05 16.22
CA HIS A 235 -1.21 -16.70 17.48
C HIS A 235 -1.56 -15.90 18.74
N ALA A 236 -1.82 -14.59 18.62
CA ALA A 236 -2.32 -13.76 19.72
C ALA A 236 -3.85 -13.85 19.93
N GLY A 237 -4.56 -14.54 19.02
CA GLY A 237 -5.99 -14.83 19.13
C GLY A 237 -6.24 -16.28 19.54
N PHE A 238 -5.93 -16.64 20.78
CA PHE A 238 -6.55 -17.72 21.56
C PHE A 238 -6.30 -17.48 23.05
#